data_AF-A0A158RYL1-F1
#
_entry.id   AF-A0A158RYL1-F1
#
_cell.length_a   1.000
_cell.length_b   1.000
_cell.length_c   1.000
_cell.angle_alpha   90.00
_cell.angle_beta   90.00
_cell.angle_gamma   90.00
#
_symmetry.space_group_name_H-M   'P 1'
#
loop_
_entity.id
_entity.type
_entity.pdbx_description
1 polymer ?
#
loop_
_entity_poly.entity_id
_entity_poly.type
_entity_poly.pdbx_seq_one_letter_code
_entity_poly.pdbx_strand_id
1 'polypeptide(L)'
;MQLSHPAFVYDAAAPWDQLRSGTLTQTADGEPGVWFVGRTVEELKQSPTVHPLSDFPDDSIRPHVLMLALHGSSDDGVEPIREIYRAIFKLLRTADGRTMTLDDVKTACAGDAAIDATLVDDALRMMGSMGVLVITAAKKGFDVAFETLLEEGYKRRDYLATFTNELMAKSRRIELLVGHPTTVGNYREELLRGLLEQLLPKRYQAITGFIEGCPRQLDIIVWDTENYVPLFREQNFVVVPLAAVRAVVEVKSTLSDSALRTGLSILWDTFRNRQTVLPIFTGIFAFEDNLGGSAKVAGVMRRFYAGTDRTGLIERRHGYLWAGINAVCVPRHYLVRERYSVTTDGTFPQPSLSSVADPFGDDAYSALFVGTLLSYLESSPAAKAENNKTFEPALRALEEVPHGQIFTNWQPTRALSEIGATLHPDGANEYVRQVHDFRAGRATGDTVGYGLRSGDARVPEDSRKE
;
A
#
# COMPACT_ATOMS: atom_id res chain seq x y z
N MET A 1 36.29 -5.33 -21.27
CA MET A 1 34.81 -5.36 -21.21
C MET A 1 34.29 -4.08 -21.85
N GLN A 2 33.63 -4.13 -23.01
CA GLN A 2 33.04 -2.93 -23.63
C GLN A 2 31.72 -2.63 -22.89
N LEU A 3 31.68 -1.53 -22.14
CA LEU A 3 30.50 -1.11 -21.38
C LEU A 3 29.62 -0.25 -22.28
N SER A 4 28.49 -0.79 -22.74
CA SER A 4 27.46 0.00 -23.45
C SER A 4 26.69 0.92 -22.50
N HIS A 5 26.66 0.61 -21.20
CA HIS A 5 25.99 1.35 -20.14
C HIS A 5 26.75 1.28 -18.81
N PRO A 6 26.57 2.25 -17.89
CA PRO A 6 27.14 2.19 -16.55
C PRO A 6 26.65 0.92 -15.83
N ALA A 7 27.59 0.12 -15.33
CA ALA A 7 27.27 -1.11 -14.60
C ALA A 7 27.49 -0.91 -13.10
N PHE A 8 26.47 -1.18 -12.29
CA PHE A 8 26.61 -1.18 -10.84
C PHE A 8 27.44 -2.38 -10.40
N VAL A 9 28.40 -2.15 -9.50
CA VAL A 9 29.33 -3.17 -9.01
C VAL A 9 29.56 -3.06 -7.50
N TYR A 10 30.12 -4.09 -6.90
CA TYR A 10 30.65 -4.08 -5.54
C TYR A 10 32.01 -4.79 -5.48
N ASP A 11 32.78 -4.50 -4.44
CA ASP A 11 34.06 -5.16 -4.18
C ASP A 11 33.82 -6.39 -3.28
N ALA A 12 33.92 -7.59 -3.87
CA ALA A 12 33.76 -8.86 -3.19
C ALA A 12 34.95 -9.22 -2.29
N ALA A 13 36.12 -8.60 -2.49
CA ALA A 13 37.32 -8.84 -1.70
C ALA A 13 37.47 -7.86 -0.52
N ALA A 14 36.66 -6.80 -0.47
CA ALA A 14 36.73 -5.79 0.59
C ALA A 14 36.59 -6.40 2.00
N PRO A 15 37.30 -5.88 3.02
CA PRO A 15 37.00 -6.18 4.42
C PRO A 15 35.54 -5.84 4.77
N TRP A 16 34.93 -6.59 5.71
CA TRP A 16 33.53 -6.43 6.09
C TRP A 16 33.19 -5.06 6.71
N ASP A 17 34.16 -4.40 7.31
CA ASP A 17 34.09 -3.03 7.84
C ASP A 17 34.44 -1.97 6.79
N GLN A 18 34.75 -2.37 5.56
CA GLN A 18 35.17 -1.49 4.47
C GLN A 18 34.46 -1.83 3.15
N LEU A 19 33.25 -2.41 3.21
CA LEU A 19 32.47 -2.78 2.03
C LEU A 19 32.23 -1.58 1.13
N ARG A 20 32.31 -1.81 -0.20
CA ARG A 20 32.21 -0.74 -1.19
C ARG A 20 31.30 -1.15 -2.34
N SER A 21 30.47 -0.21 -2.77
CA SER A 21 29.71 -0.29 -4.02
C SER A 21 30.15 0.82 -4.96
N GLY A 22 29.91 0.62 -6.25
CA GLY A 22 30.30 1.57 -7.27
C GLY A 22 29.58 1.44 -8.60
N THR A 23 29.94 2.31 -9.53
CA THR A 23 29.48 2.29 -10.91
C THR A 23 30.69 2.28 -11.84
N LEU A 24 30.75 1.30 -12.73
CA LEU A 24 31.74 1.26 -13.80
C LEU A 24 31.34 2.24 -14.91
N THR A 25 32.21 3.20 -15.22
CA THR A 25 32.04 4.12 -16.36
C THR A 25 33.33 4.20 -17.16
N GLN A 26 33.27 4.61 -18.43
CA GLN A 26 34.49 5.07 -19.09
C GLN A 26 34.84 6.48 -18.59
N THR A 27 36.12 6.73 -18.40
CA THR A 27 36.68 8.06 -18.14
C THR A 27 36.75 8.86 -19.45
N ALA A 28 36.97 10.17 -19.36
CA ALA A 28 37.13 11.04 -20.54
C ALA A 28 38.28 10.60 -21.47
N ASP A 29 39.28 9.90 -20.92
CA ASP A 29 40.46 9.41 -21.64
C ASP A 29 40.27 8.00 -22.24
N GLY A 30 39.06 7.43 -22.13
CA GLY A 30 38.71 6.12 -22.68
C GLY A 30 39.04 4.92 -21.78
N GLU A 31 39.76 5.13 -20.68
CA GLU A 31 40.05 4.10 -19.69
C GLU A 31 38.80 3.76 -18.84
N PRO A 32 38.53 2.48 -18.53
CA PRO A 32 37.49 2.12 -17.57
C PRO A 32 37.82 2.63 -16.16
N GLY A 33 36.95 3.49 -15.62
CA GLY A 33 37.00 3.96 -14.24
C GLY A 33 35.90 3.34 -13.40
N VAL A 34 36.19 3.09 -12.12
CA VAL A 34 35.19 2.68 -11.13
C VAL A 34 34.90 3.88 -10.23
N TRP A 35 33.63 4.28 -10.17
CA TRP A 35 33.16 5.30 -9.23
C TRP A 35 32.72 4.63 -7.96
N PHE A 36 33.34 4.94 -6.83
CA PHE A 36 32.93 4.38 -5.55
C PHE A 36 32.00 5.31 -4.81
N VAL A 37 30.96 4.70 -4.26
CA VAL A 37 30.06 5.29 -3.29
C VAL A 37 30.11 4.38 -2.05
N GLY A 38 31.29 4.28 -1.44
CA GLY A 38 31.41 3.68 -0.10
C GLY A 38 30.84 4.65 0.92
N ARG A 39 30.00 4.17 1.86
CA ARG A 39 29.29 5.08 2.76
C ARG A 39 29.19 4.53 4.19
N THR A 40 29.91 5.17 5.10
CA THR A 40 29.38 5.69 6.37
C THR A 40 28.62 7.02 6.13
N VAL A 41 27.79 7.49 7.07
CA VAL A 41 27.02 8.75 6.92
C VAL A 41 27.91 9.99 6.76
N GLU A 42 29.13 9.97 7.29
CA GLU A 42 30.15 11.01 7.08
C GLU A 42 30.70 11.01 5.64
N GLU A 43 30.97 9.82 5.08
CA GLU A 43 31.41 9.66 3.69
C GLU A 43 30.28 10.00 2.71
N LEU A 44 29.02 9.93 3.15
CA LEU A 44 27.89 10.42 2.37
C LEU A 44 27.95 11.91 2.02
N LYS A 45 28.70 12.69 2.81
CA LYS A 45 28.85 14.13 2.60
C LYS A 45 30.02 14.47 1.66
N GLN A 46 30.84 13.48 1.26
CA GLN A 46 32.01 13.69 0.43
C GLN A 46 31.70 13.47 -1.06
N SER A 47 32.49 14.09 -1.93
CA SER A 47 32.41 13.87 -3.37
C SER A 47 32.76 12.41 -3.70
N PRO A 48 32.07 11.77 -4.66
CA PRO A 48 32.42 10.44 -5.15
C PRO A 48 33.90 10.36 -5.52
N THR A 49 34.58 9.28 -5.13
CA THR A 49 35.96 9.04 -5.50
C THR A 49 36.03 8.20 -6.78
N VAL A 50 36.97 8.56 -7.65
CA VAL A 50 37.27 7.81 -8.88
C VAL A 50 38.49 6.96 -8.61
N HIS A 51 38.36 5.65 -8.83
CA HIS A 51 39.45 4.71 -8.70
C HIS A 51 39.65 3.96 -10.03
N PRO A 52 40.90 3.83 -10.52
CA PRO A 52 41.23 2.91 -11.60
C PRO A 52 40.79 1.48 -11.26
N LEU A 53 40.31 0.72 -12.26
CA LEU A 53 39.97 -0.69 -12.04
C LEU A 53 41.19 -1.53 -11.61
N SER A 54 42.40 -1.10 -12.00
CA SER A 54 43.67 -1.71 -11.59
C SER A 54 43.98 -1.61 -10.10
N ASP A 55 43.27 -0.76 -9.35
CA ASP A 55 43.44 -0.65 -7.89
C ASP A 55 42.86 -1.87 -7.16
N PHE A 56 42.09 -2.71 -7.85
CA PHE A 56 41.37 -3.85 -7.30
C PHE A 56 42.00 -5.16 -7.75
N PRO A 57 42.04 -6.20 -6.89
CA PRO A 57 42.47 -7.53 -7.30
C PRO A 57 41.66 -8.03 -8.49
N ASP A 58 42.30 -8.79 -9.38
CA ASP A 58 41.62 -9.47 -10.48
C ASP A 58 40.39 -10.25 -9.95
N ASP A 59 39.24 -10.08 -10.60
CA ASP A 59 37.94 -10.70 -10.27
C ASP A 59 37.27 -10.28 -8.93
N SER A 60 37.81 -9.29 -8.20
CA SER A 60 37.18 -8.77 -6.98
C SER A 60 35.93 -7.93 -7.24
N ILE A 61 35.91 -7.19 -8.36
CA ILE A 61 34.78 -6.34 -8.75
C ILE A 61 33.72 -7.19 -9.44
N ARG A 62 32.55 -7.32 -8.81
CA ARG A 62 31.44 -8.14 -9.30
C ARG A 62 30.19 -7.31 -9.60
N PRO A 63 29.33 -7.75 -10.53
CA PRO A 63 28.05 -7.08 -10.81
C PRO A 63 27.17 -7.00 -9.56
N HIS A 64 26.61 -5.82 -9.31
CA HIS A 64 25.72 -5.58 -8.19
C HIS A 64 24.28 -5.93 -8.56
N VAL A 65 23.96 -7.23 -8.57
CA VAL A 65 22.66 -7.75 -9.04
C VAL A 65 21.48 -7.18 -8.26
N LEU A 66 21.63 -6.87 -6.97
CA LEU A 66 20.55 -6.26 -6.17
C LEU A 66 20.18 -4.84 -6.63
N MET A 67 21.15 -4.06 -7.13
CA MET A 67 20.87 -2.76 -7.74
C MET A 67 20.15 -2.93 -9.08
N LEU A 68 20.54 -3.92 -9.89
CA LEU A 68 19.85 -4.25 -11.14
C LEU A 68 18.39 -4.67 -10.88
N ALA A 69 18.14 -5.40 -9.79
CA ALA A 69 16.81 -5.80 -9.35
C ALA A 69 15.92 -4.59 -8.99
N LEU A 70 16.48 -3.60 -8.28
CA LEU A 70 15.76 -2.37 -7.92
C LEU A 70 15.39 -1.50 -9.14
N HIS A 71 16.12 -1.65 -10.25
CA HIS A 71 15.81 -0.98 -11.52
C HIS A 71 14.85 -1.78 -12.41
N GLY A 72 14.22 -2.84 -11.87
CA GLY A 72 13.17 -3.59 -12.57
C GLY A 72 13.69 -4.64 -13.54
N SER A 73 14.96 -5.05 -13.44
CA SER A 73 15.48 -6.16 -14.25
C SER A 73 14.84 -7.49 -13.83
N SER A 74 14.41 -8.28 -14.82
CA SER A 74 13.88 -9.64 -14.65
C SER A 74 14.91 -10.73 -14.96
N ASP A 75 16.19 -10.41 -14.82
CA ASP A 75 17.30 -11.31 -15.17
C ASP A 75 17.32 -12.54 -14.24
N ASP A 76 17.62 -13.73 -14.79
CA ASP A 76 17.50 -15.01 -14.06
C ASP A 76 18.42 -15.08 -12.82
N GLY A 77 19.51 -14.29 -12.80
CA GLY A 77 20.41 -14.17 -11.65
C GLY A 77 19.86 -13.35 -10.48
N VAL A 78 18.73 -12.64 -10.64
CA VAL A 78 18.16 -11.77 -9.61
C VAL A 78 17.37 -12.54 -8.55
N GLU A 79 16.59 -13.54 -8.97
CA GLU A 79 15.65 -14.23 -8.06
C GLU A 79 16.36 -14.97 -6.92
N PRO A 80 17.48 -15.71 -7.13
CA PRO A 80 18.21 -16.35 -6.05
C PRO A 80 18.70 -15.35 -4.98
N ILE A 81 19.19 -14.17 -5.41
CA ILE A 81 19.61 -13.11 -4.50
C ILE A 81 18.42 -12.49 -3.76
N ARG A 82 17.25 -12.36 -4.42
CA ARG A 82 16.02 -11.86 -3.80
C ARG A 82 15.52 -12.78 -2.69
N GLU A 83 15.61 -14.09 -2.87
CA GLU A 83 15.29 -15.07 -1.82
C GLU A 83 16.23 -14.95 -0.62
N ILE A 84 17.54 -14.82 -0.85
CA ILE A 84 18.53 -14.60 0.21
C ILE A 84 18.24 -13.30 0.97
N TYR A 85 17.94 -12.21 0.25
CA TYR A 85 17.57 -10.93 0.85
C TYR A 85 16.34 -11.06 1.77
N ARG A 86 15.27 -11.73 1.29
CA ARG A 86 14.05 -11.98 2.08
C ARG A 86 14.38 -12.79 3.34
N ALA A 87 15.24 -13.81 3.23
CA ALA A 87 15.64 -14.64 4.34
C ALA A 87 16.46 -13.87 5.39
N ILE A 88 17.48 -13.10 4.98
CA ILE A 88 18.29 -12.26 5.88
C ILE A 88 17.41 -11.26 6.61
N PHE A 89 16.49 -10.60 5.88
CA PHE A 89 15.55 -9.65 6.46
C PHE A 89 14.66 -10.31 7.52
N LYS A 90 14.14 -11.50 7.24
CA LYS A 90 13.34 -12.26 8.20
C LYS A 90 14.15 -12.62 9.44
N LEU A 91 15.38 -13.12 9.28
CA LEU A 91 16.28 -13.47 10.37
C LEU A 91 16.53 -12.28 11.30
N LEU A 92 17.03 -11.17 10.75
CA LEU A 92 17.33 -9.96 11.51
C LEU A 92 16.08 -9.39 12.17
N ARG A 93 14.92 -9.39 11.51
CA ARG A 93 13.67 -8.90 12.11
C ARG A 93 13.28 -9.69 13.38
N THR A 94 13.51 -11.00 13.38
CA THR A 94 13.16 -11.88 14.50
C THR A 94 14.25 -11.98 15.58
N ALA A 95 15.45 -11.47 15.30
CA ALA A 95 16.55 -11.48 16.24
C ALA A 95 16.36 -10.44 17.36
N ASP A 96 16.88 -10.75 18.55
CA ASP A 96 16.87 -9.79 19.65
C ASP A 96 17.68 -8.54 19.28
N GLY A 97 17.12 -7.36 19.55
CA GLY A 97 17.69 -6.08 19.10
C GLY A 97 17.88 -5.95 17.59
N ARG A 98 17.22 -6.79 16.78
CA ARG A 98 17.39 -6.90 15.32
C ARG A 98 18.85 -7.01 14.84
N THR A 99 19.68 -7.66 15.65
CA THR A 99 21.12 -7.81 15.42
C THR A 99 21.49 -9.28 15.52
N MET A 100 22.34 -9.75 14.61
CA MET A 100 22.89 -11.11 14.62
C MET A 100 24.37 -11.10 14.28
N THR A 101 25.12 -12.13 14.67
CA THR A 101 26.48 -12.27 14.16
C THR A 101 26.46 -12.66 12.68
N LEU A 102 27.45 -12.21 11.92
CA LEU A 102 27.59 -12.53 10.50
C LEU A 102 27.63 -14.04 10.25
N ASP A 103 28.31 -14.79 11.12
CA ASP A 103 28.42 -16.24 11.01
C ASP A 103 27.08 -16.93 11.30
N ASP A 104 26.28 -16.42 12.24
CA ASP A 104 24.94 -16.96 12.52
C ASP A 104 24.00 -16.72 11.33
N VAL A 105 24.05 -15.53 10.71
CA VAL A 105 23.26 -15.23 9.51
C VAL A 105 23.63 -16.18 8.37
N LYS A 106 24.93 -16.36 8.11
CA LYS A 106 25.42 -17.29 7.09
C LYS A 106 24.99 -18.73 7.35
N THR A 107 25.11 -19.18 8.59
CA THR A 107 24.73 -20.53 9.01
C THR A 107 23.23 -20.74 8.85
N ALA A 108 22.41 -19.77 9.25
CA ALA A 108 20.96 -19.84 9.13
C ALA A 108 20.52 -19.89 7.66
N CYS A 109 21.10 -19.05 6.79
CA CYS A 109 20.82 -19.08 5.36
C CYS A 109 21.26 -20.40 4.70
N ALA A 110 22.44 -20.92 5.04
CA ALA A 110 22.93 -22.20 4.51
C ALA A 110 22.10 -23.42 4.96
N GLY A 111 21.36 -23.29 6.05
CA GLY A 111 20.43 -24.32 6.53
C GLY A 111 19.09 -24.37 5.79
N ASP A 112 18.76 -23.36 4.99
CA ASP A 112 17.52 -23.32 4.20
C ASP A 112 17.75 -23.90 2.81
N ALA A 113 17.07 -25.01 2.49
CA ALA A 113 17.21 -25.69 1.21
C ALA A 113 16.72 -24.85 0.01
N ALA A 114 15.95 -23.79 0.23
CA ALA A 114 15.51 -22.86 -0.81
C ALA A 114 16.58 -21.81 -1.16
N ILE A 115 17.63 -21.69 -0.34
CA ILE A 115 18.68 -20.68 -0.49
C ILE A 115 19.91 -21.28 -1.16
N ASP A 116 20.40 -20.63 -2.21
CA ASP A 116 21.73 -20.93 -2.74
C ASP A 116 22.80 -20.40 -1.79
N ALA A 117 23.34 -21.31 -0.96
CA ALA A 117 24.37 -21.01 0.01
C ALA A 117 25.63 -20.37 -0.60
N THR A 118 25.91 -20.61 -1.89
CA THR A 118 27.10 -20.06 -2.56
C THR A 118 27.00 -18.55 -2.79
N LEU A 119 25.79 -18.00 -2.79
CA LEU A 119 25.51 -16.59 -3.06
C LEU A 119 25.30 -15.75 -1.79
N VAL A 120 25.27 -16.37 -0.61
CA VAL A 120 24.96 -15.68 0.66
C VAL A 120 26.00 -14.62 1.02
N ASP A 121 27.29 -14.91 0.81
CA ASP A 121 28.38 -13.95 1.07
C ASP A 121 28.25 -12.72 0.18
N ASP A 122 28.05 -12.95 -1.12
CA ASP A 122 27.85 -11.91 -2.14
C ASP A 122 26.60 -11.06 -1.82
N ALA A 123 25.49 -11.68 -1.40
CA ALA A 123 24.28 -10.96 -1.00
C ALA A 123 24.51 -10.05 0.22
N LEU A 124 25.16 -10.55 1.27
CA LEU A 124 25.48 -9.77 2.47
C LEU A 124 26.41 -8.60 2.14
N ARG A 125 27.42 -8.81 1.28
CA ARG A 125 28.33 -7.77 0.80
C ARG A 125 27.60 -6.71 0.00
N MET A 126 26.76 -7.10 -0.95
CA MET A 126 25.92 -6.20 -1.72
C MET A 126 25.04 -5.34 -0.78
N MET A 127 24.32 -5.97 0.15
CA MET A 127 23.46 -5.27 1.09
C MET A 127 24.21 -4.31 2.01
N GLY A 128 25.36 -4.74 2.57
CA GLY A 128 26.22 -3.87 3.38
C GLY A 128 26.80 -2.70 2.58
N SER A 129 27.25 -2.97 1.36
CA SER A 129 27.83 -1.94 0.46
C SER A 129 26.83 -0.90 -0.02
N MET A 130 25.53 -1.19 0.05
CA MET A 130 24.43 -0.26 -0.24
C MET A 130 23.94 0.50 0.99
N GLY A 131 24.47 0.19 2.18
CA GLY A 131 23.95 0.73 3.44
C GLY A 131 22.56 0.20 3.80
N VAL A 132 22.16 -0.98 3.28
CA VAL A 132 20.94 -1.67 3.73
C VAL A 132 21.20 -2.32 5.09
N LEU A 133 22.41 -2.87 5.24
CA LEU A 133 22.90 -3.46 6.48
C LEU A 133 24.05 -2.64 7.04
N VAL A 134 24.12 -2.57 8.36
CA VAL A 134 25.28 -2.09 9.10
C VAL A 134 26.05 -3.31 9.57
N ILE A 135 27.33 -3.38 9.20
CA ILE A 135 28.23 -4.46 9.59
C ILE A 135 29.34 -3.86 10.44
N THR A 136 29.41 -4.29 11.71
CA THR A 136 30.33 -3.71 12.70
C THR A 136 31.21 -4.78 13.32
N ALA A 137 32.48 -4.45 13.55
CA ALA A 137 33.40 -5.35 14.24
C ALA A 137 32.91 -5.66 15.66
N ALA A 138 32.83 -6.94 15.99
CA ALA A 138 32.43 -7.44 17.31
C ALA A 138 33.63 -8.06 18.04
N LYS A 139 33.44 -8.50 19.29
CA LYS A 139 34.49 -9.21 20.06
C LYS A 139 34.99 -10.47 19.34
N LYS A 140 34.13 -11.10 18.54
CA LYS A 140 34.44 -12.23 17.66
C LYS A 140 33.68 -12.03 16.35
N GLY A 141 34.40 -11.82 15.25
CA GLY A 141 33.81 -11.62 13.93
C GLY A 141 33.11 -10.26 13.80
N PHE A 142 31.95 -10.27 13.16
CA PHE A 142 31.17 -9.07 12.83
C PHE A 142 29.72 -9.26 13.25
N ASP A 143 29.10 -8.19 13.71
CA ASP A 143 27.65 -8.11 13.90
C ASP A 143 27.02 -7.49 12.65
N VAL A 144 25.81 -7.94 12.34
CA VAL A 144 24.99 -7.50 11.22
C VAL A 144 23.67 -6.99 11.79
N ALA A 145 23.30 -5.77 11.43
CA ALA A 145 22.05 -5.14 11.80
C ALA A 145 21.45 -4.38 10.62
N PHE A 146 20.18 -3.97 10.72
CA PHE A 146 19.61 -3.00 9.78
C PHE A 146 20.24 -1.62 9.95
N GLU A 147 20.33 -0.87 8.85
CA GLU A 147 20.56 0.57 8.93
C GLU A 147 19.42 1.29 9.67
N THR A 148 19.71 2.42 10.30
CA THR A 148 18.80 3.13 11.22
C THR A 148 17.44 3.46 10.60
N LEU A 149 17.40 4.00 9.38
CA LEU A 149 16.15 4.35 8.70
C LEU A 149 15.30 3.11 8.41
N LEU A 150 15.96 2.02 7.98
CA LEU A 150 15.29 0.75 7.74
C LEU A 150 14.76 0.15 9.05
N GLU A 151 15.54 0.21 10.13
CA GLU A 151 15.16 -0.25 11.46
C GLU A 151 13.95 0.54 11.99
N GLU A 152 13.92 1.86 11.82
CA GLU A 152 12.77 2.70 12.15
C GLU A 152 11.52 2.31 11.36
N GLY A 153 11.68 1.97 10.07
CA GLY A 153 10.61 1.43 9.24
C GLY A 153 10.01 0.15 9.83
N TYR A 154 10.86 -0.79 10.26
CA TYR A 154 10.41 -2.03 10.91
C TYR A 154 9.77 -1.80 12.28
N LYS A 155 10.35 -0.94 13.13
CA LYS A 155 9.74 -0.54 14.41
C LYS A 155 8.34 0.01 14.21
N ARG A 156 8.16 0.86 13.18
CA ARG A 156 6.86 1.43 12.85
C ARG A 156 5.87 0.39 12.36
N ARG A 157 6.33 -0.56 11.54
CA ARG A 157 5.52 -1.69 11.09
C ARG A 157 5.07 -2.56 12.28
N ASP A 158 5.97 -2.90 13.20
CA ASP A 158 5.64 -3.68 14.39
C ASP A 158 4.62 -2.95 15.27
N TYR A 159 4.79 -1.63 15.44
CA TYR A 159 3.81 -0.77 16.10
C TYR A 159 2.43 -0.87 15.44
N LEU A 160 2.36 -0.75 14.12
CA LEU A 160 1.10 -0.85 13.38
C LEU A 160 0.44 -2.24 13.50
N ALA A 161 1.22 -3.31 13.56
CA ALA A 161 0.72 -4.66 13.81
C ALA A 161 0.06 -4.81 15.19
N THR A 162 0.49 -4.00 16.18
CA THR A 162 -0.13 -4.04 17.53
C THR A 162 -1.61 -3.64 17.51
N PHE A 163 -2.05 -2.82 16.56
CA PHE A 163 -3.47 -2.45 16.41
C PHE A 163 -4.33 -3.69 16.10
N THR A 164 -3.86 -4.54 15.19
CA THR A 164 -4.51 -5.82 14.90
C THR A 164 -4.57 -6.67 16.15
N ASN A 165 -3.46 -6.79 16.88
CA ASN A 165 -3.39 -7.61 18.09
C ASN A 165 -4.36 -7.13 19.18
N GLU A 166 -4.47 -5.82 19.37
CA GLU A 166 -5.40 -5.24 20.34
C GLU A 166 -6.86 -5.50 19.96
N LEU A 167 -7.24 -5.24 18.71
CA LEU A 167 -8.60 -5.49 18.21
C LEU A 167 -9.01 -6.96 18.41
N MET A 168 -8.13 -7.88 17.98
CA MET A 168 -8.41 -9.32 18.08
C MET A 168 -8.47 -9.80 19.53
N ALA A 169 -7.56 -9.33 20.39
CA ALA A 169 -7.58 -9.69 21.81
C ALA A 169 -8.84 -9.20 22.52
N LYS A 170 -9.26 -7.96 22.29
CA LYS A 170 -10.50 -7.41 22.88
C LYS A 170 -11.75 -8.12 22.34
N SER A 171 -11.82 -8.34 21.03
CA SER A 171 -12.91 -9.10 20.40
C SER A 171 -13.03 -10.50 20.99
N ARG A 172 -11.91 -11.21 21.16
CA ARG A 172 -11.92 -12.56 21.72
C ARG A 172 -12.42 -12.58 23.16
N ARG A 173 -12.05 -11.58 23.97
CA ARG A 173 -12.48 -11.49 25.37
C ARG A 173 -14.00 -11.39 25.51
N ILE A 174 -14.68 -10.61 24.67
CA ILE A 174 -16.13 -10.49 24.75
C ILE A 174 -16.84 -11.79 24.35
N GLU A 175 -16.34 -12.49 23.33
CA GLU A 175 -16.91 -13.76 22.86
C GLU A 175 -16.87 -14.86 23.92
N LEU A 176 -15.84 -14.87 24.76
CA LEU A 176 -15.73 -15.83 25.87
C LEU A 176 -16.76 -15.60 26.98
N LEU A 177 -17.31 -14.39 27.08
CA LEU A 177 -18.22 -13.98 28.15
C LEU A 177 -19.67 -13.83 27.68
N VAL A 178 -19.89 -13.54 26.39
CA VAL A 178 -21.19 -13.19 25.83
C VAL A 178 -21.51 -14.08 24.64
N GLY A 179 -22.55 -14.90 24.78
CA GLY A 179 -23.07 -15.76 23.70
C GLY A 179 -24.08 -15.09 22.77
N HIS A 180 -24.46 -13.83 23.00
CA HIS A 180 -25.45 -13.10 22.20
C HIS A 180 -24.79 -12.44 20.97
N PRO A 181 -25.07 -12.89 19.73
CA PRO A 181 -24.33 -12.44 18.54
C PRO A 181 -24.39 -10.94 18.27
N THR A 182 -25.55 -10.31 18.50
CA THR A 182 -25.72 -8.86 18.30
C THR A 182 -24.85 -8.06 19.27
N THR A 183 -24.72 -8.52 20.52
CA THR A 183 -23.89 -7.82 21.51
C THR A 183 -22.41 -7.89 21.15
N VAL A 184 -21.96 -9.05 20.64
CA VAL A 184 -20.59 -9.21 20.13
C VAL A 184 -20.37 -8.34 18.89
N GLY A 185 -21.35 -8.28 17.98
CA GLY A 185 -21.32 -7.42 16.79
C GLY A 185 -21.17 -5.93 17.15
N ASN A 186 -22.07 -5.42 18.00
CA ASN A 186 -22.02 -4.03 18.45
C ASN A 186 -20.70 -3.70 19.15
N TYR A 187 -20.17 -4.62 19.98
CA TYR A 187 -18.88 -4.40 20.61
C TYR A 187 -17.72 -4.33 19.59
N ARG A 188 -17.74 -5.20 18.58
CA ARG A 188 -16.77 -5.18 17.47
C ARG A 188 -16.82 -3.88 16.66
N GLU A 189 -18.02 -3.34 16.45
CA GLU A 189 -18.20 -2.01 15.84
C GLU A 189 -17.56 -0.91 16.69
N GLU A 190 -17.83 -0.90 18.01
CA GLU A 190 -17.22 0.06 18.93
C GLU A 190 -15.69 -0.09 19.02
N LEU A 191 -15.15 -1.31 18.95
CA LEU A 191 -13.71 -1.53 18.93
C LEU A 191 -13.04 -0.88 17.72
N LEU A 192 -13.58 -1.11 16.51
CA LEU A 192 -13.02 -0.52 15.30
C LEU A 192 -13.20 1.00 15.29
N ARG A 193 -14.37 1.50 15.75
CA ARG A 193 -14.62 2.93 15.87
C ARG A 193 -13.64 3.59 16.84
N GLY A 194 -13.41 3.00 18.01
CA GLY A 194 -12.46 3.51 18.99
C GLY A 194 -11.02 3.54 18.46
N LEU A 195 -10.60 2.54 17.68
CA LEU A 195 -9.30 2.59 16.99
C LEU A 195 -9.24 3.74 15.99
N LEU A 196 -10.29 3.94 15.18
CA LEU A 196 -10.35 5.04 14.22
C LEU A 196 -10.30 6.40 14.94
N GLU A 197 -11.04 6.59 16.03
CA GLU A 197 -11.03 7.83 16.81
C GLU A 197 -9.64 8.19 17.35
N GLN A 198 -8.80 7.20 17.69
CA GLN A 198 -7.43 7.43 18.13
C GLN A 198 -6.51 7.91 17.00
N LEU A 199 -6.82 7.55 15.75
CA LEU A 199 -5.96 7.77 14.58
C LEU A 199 -6.45 8.92 13.69
N LEU A 200 -7.72 9.27 13.78
CA LEU A 200 -8.31 10.34 12.98
C LEU A 200 -7.81 11.72 13.43
N PRO A 201 -7.48 12.63 12.49
CA PRO A 201 -7.32 14.03 12.81
C PRO A 201 -8.59 14.59 13.46
N LYS A 202 -8.46 15.53 14.41
CA LYS A 202 -9.60 16.08 15.18
C LYS A 202 -10.74 16.66 14.34
N ARG A 203 -10.47 17.10 13.11
CA ARG A 203 -11.48 17.55 12.13
C ARG A 203 -12.50 16.45 11.81
N TYR A 204 -12.10 15.18 11.91
CA TYR A 204 -12.91 14.02 11.57
C TYR A 204 -13.39 13.29 12.81
N GLN A 205 -14.61 12.77 12.73
CA GLN A 205 -15.19 11.90 13.74
C GLN A 205 -15.66 10.60 13.09
N ALA A 206 -15.35 9.46 13.71
CA ALA A 206 -15.94 8.16 13.39
C ALA A 206 -17.15 7.91 14.31
N ILE A 207 -18.34 7.67 13.75
CA ILE A 207 -19.57 7.52 14.54
C ILE A 207 -20.60 6.67 13.79
N THR A 208 -21.50 5.99 14.51
CA THR A 208 -22.64 5.33 13.86
C THR A 208 -23.74 6.34 13.54
N GLY A 209 -24.53 6.09 12.50
CA GLY A 209 -25.60 7.02 12.14
C GLY A 209 -26.17 6.83 10.76
N PHE A 210 -26.75 7.89 10.23
CA PHE A 210 -27.33 7.94 8.89
C PHE A 210 -26.70 9.05 8.06
N ILE A 211 -26.64 8.82 6.75
CA ILE A 211 -26.40 9.87 5.77
C ILE A 211 -27.76 10.41 5.32
N GLU A 212 -27.88 11.70 5.11
CA GLU A 212 -29.11 12.34 4.60
C GLU A 212 -29.68 11.58 3.40
N GLY A 213 -31.00 11.30 3.45
CA GLY A 213 -31.71 10.54 2.44
C GLY A 213 -31.34 9.05 2.37
N CYS A 214 -30.39 8.54 3.17
CA CYS A 214 -30.11 7.11 3.28
C CYS A 214 -31.06 6.49 4.31
N PRO A 215 -31.85 5.47 3.97
CA PRO A 215 -32.81 4.88 4.91
C PRO A 215 -32.18 3.87 5.88
N ARG A 216 -30.87 3.61 5.78
CA ARG A 216 -30.18 2.60 6.59
C ARG A 216 -29.17 3.25 7.51
N GLN A 217 -29.11 2.74 8.74
CA GLN A 217 -28.03 3.02 9.65
C GLN A 217 -26.75 2.39 9.12
N LEU A 218 -25.63 3.09 9.29
CA LEU A 218 -24.30 2.64 8.92
C LEU A 218 -23.49 2.43 10.19
N ASP A 219 -22.70 1.36 10.21
CA ASP A 219 -21.95 0.94 11.40
C ASP A 219 -20.93 2.01 11.81
N ILE A 220 -20.17 2.53 10.83
CA ILE A 220 -19.20 3.61 11.03
C ILE A 220 -19.26 4.59 9.85
N ILE A 221 -19.48 5.86 10.15
CA ILE A 221 -19.37 7.01 9.26
C ILE A 221 -18.19 7.85 9.75
N VAL A 222 -17.23 8.12 8.87
CA VAL A 222 -16.21 9.15 9.10
C VAL A 222 -16.63 10.41 8.36
N TRP A 223 -16.81 11.50 9.09
CA TRP A 223 -17.30 12.75 8.52
C TRP A 223 -16.56 13.97 9.07
N ASP A 224 -16.58 15.04 8.30
CA ASP A 224 -15.95 16.32 8.60
C ASP A 224 -16.82 17.16 9.54
N THR A 225 -16.40 17.23 10.80
CA THR A 225 -17.11 17.93 11.88
C THR A 225 -16.83 19.42 11.95
N GLU A 226 -15.85 19.91 11.18
CA GLU A 226 -15.39 21.29 11.24
C GLU A 226 -16.08 22.16 10.18
N ASN A 227 -16.28 21.61 8.97
CA ASN A 227 -16.87 22.35 7.85
C ASN A 227 -18.38 22.10 7.65
N TYR A 228 -18.95 21.11 8.33
CA TYR A 228 -20.35 20.74 8.15
C TYR A 228 -21.08 20.63 9.48
N VAL A 229 -22.33 21.09 9.49
CA VAL A 229 -23.24 20.95 10.64
C VAL A 229 -24.01 19.64 10.48
N PRO A 230 -24.16 18.82 11.54
CA PRO A 230 -25.00 17.63 11.48
C PRO A 230 -26.48 18.03 11.40
N LEU A 231 -27.29 17.26 10.68
CA LEU A 231 -28.75 17.44 10.62
C LEU A 231 -29.40 17.00 11.94
N PHE A 232 -28.80 16.02 12.61
CA PHE A 232 -29.19 15.54 13.93
C PHE A 232 -27.97 14.97 14.63
N ARG A 233 -27.85 15.17 15.95
CA ARG A 233 -26.78 14.58 16.76
C ARG A 233 -27.31 14.34 18.17
N GLU A 234 -27.14 13.11 18.64
CA GLU A 234 -27.47 12.72 20.01
C GLU A 234 -26.42 11.72 20.49
N GLN A 235 -25.61 12.11 21.49
CA GLN A 235 -24.56 11.28 22.08
C GLN A 235 -23.69 10.55 21.02
N ASN A 236 -23.91 9.24 20.86
CA ASN A 236 -23.14 8.34 20.00
C ASN A 236 -23.78 8.12 18.62
N PHE A 237 -24.68 9.00 18.19
CA PHE A 237 -25.45 8.88 16.97
C PHE A 237 -25.54 10.20 16.20
N VAL A 238 -25.50 10.14 14.87
CA VAL A 238 -25.58 11.33 14.01
C VAL A 238 -26.41 11.11 12.75
N VAL A 239 -26.97 12.18 12.20
CA VAL A 239 -27.43 12.27 10.81
C VAL A 239 -26.66 13.39 10.13
N VAL A 240 -25.95 13.09 9.04
CA VAL A 240 -25.04 14.04 8.36
C VAL A 240 -25.40 14.22 6.88
N PRO A 241 -25.17 15.41 6.30
CA PRO A 241 -25.30 15.59 4.86
C PRO A 241 -24.22 14.76 4.12
N LEU A 242 -24.55 14.27 2.92
CA LEU A 242 -23.60 13.49 2.09
C LEU A 242 -22.27 14.22 1.88
N ALA A 243 -22.31 15.55 1.71
CA ALA A 243 -21.14 16.38 1.49
C ALA A 243 -20.13 16.34 2.64
N ALA A 244 -20.54 15.99 3.86
CA ALA A 244 -19.67 15.88 5.03
C ALA A 244 -18.96 14.51 5.12
N VAL A 245 -19.46 13.50 4.42
CA VAL A 245 -18.99 12.11 4.53
C VAL A 245 -17.66 11.95 3.80
N ARG A 246 -16.70 11.27 4.42
CA ARG A 246 -15.40 10.93 3.82
C ARG A 246 -15.09 9.44 3.86
N ALA A 247 -15.67 8.70 4.80
CA ALA A 247 -15.63 7.24 4.78
C ALA A 247 -16.90 6.61 5.34
N VAL A 248 -17.22 5.40 4.89
CA VAL A 248 -18.21 4.51 5.48
C VAL A 248 -17.62 3.11 5.59
N VAL A 249 -17.75 2.50 6.76
CA VAL A 249 -17.27 1.13 7.00
C VAL A 249 -18.41 0.28 7.55
N GLU A 250 -18.63 -0.85 6.91
CA GLU A 250 -19.48 -1.93 7.38
C GLU A 250 -18.65 -2.94 8.18
N VAL A 251 -19.09 -3.26 9.40
CA VAL A 251 -18.41 -4.19 10.29
C VAL A 251 -19.15 -5.51 10.31
N LYS A 252 -18.41 -6.63 10.30
CA LYS A 252 -18.99 -7.97 10.41
C LYS A 252 -18.19 -8.80 11.43
N SER A 253 -18.89 -9.61 12.22
CA SER A 253 -18.21 -10.57 13.11
C SER A 253 -17.40 -11.58 12.32
N THR A 254 -17.99 -12.14 11.26
CA THR A 254 -17.38 -13.17 10.42
C THR A 254 -17.71 -12.91 8.96
N LEU A 255 -16.70 -12.95 8.08
CA LEU A 255 -16.89 -12.77 6.65
C LEU A 255 -17.28 -14.09 5.99
N SER A 256 -18.58 -14.33 5.84
CA SER A 256 -19.14 -15.38 4.96
C SER A 256 -19.55 -14.80 3.60
N ASP A 257 -19.94 -15.65 2.64
CA ASP A 257 -20.46 -15.18 1.33
C ASP A 257 -21.72 -14.30 1.52
N SER A 258 -22.61 -14.69 2.44
CA SER A 258 -23.81 -13.91 2.77
C SER A 258 -23.49 -12.59 3.46
N ALA A 259 -22.53 -12.58 4.40
CA ALA A 259 -22.11 -11.37 5.09
C ALA A 259 -21.44 -10.37 4.12
N LEU A 260 -20.57 -10.86 3.25
CA LEU A 260 -19.92 -10.05 2.21
C LEU A 260 -20.95 -9.46 1.24
N ARG A 261 -21.89 -10.27 0.73
CA ARG A 261 -22.98 -9.77 -0.15
C ARG A 261 -23.88 -8.75 0.53
N THR A 262 -24.13 -8.92 1.83
CA THR A 262 -24.94 -7.98 2.61
C THR A 262 -24.22 -6.65 2.74
N GLY A 263 -22.95 -6.64 3.15
CA GLY A 263 -22.14 -5.41 3.20
C GLY A 263 -22.01 -4.74 1.82
N LEU A 264 -21.78 -5.54 0.77
CA LEU A 264 -21.79 -5.08 -0.62
C LEU A 264 -23.09 -4.37 -1.00
N SER A 265 -24.23 -4.97 -0.66
CA SER A 265 -25.55 -4.38 -0.92
C SER A 265 -25.78 -3.09 -0.14
N ILE A 266 -25.39 -3.01 1.13
CA ILE A 266 -25.57 -1.81 1.95
C ILE A 266 -24.80 -0.63 1.36
N LEU A 267 -23.52 -0.83 1.07
CA LEU A 267 -22.66 0.22 0.54
C LEU A 267 -23.05 0.62 -0.89
N TRP A 268 -23.38 -0.36 -1.75
CA TRP A 268 -23.87 -0.07 -3.10
C TRP A 268 -25.20 0.69 -3.09
N ASP A 269 -26.18 0.27 -2.28
CA ASP A 269 -27.47 0.97 -2.16
C ASP A 269 -27.28 2.41 -1.70
N THR A 270 -26.31 2.63 -0.79
CA THR A 270 -25.98 3.96 -0.24
C THR A 270 -25.39 4.88 -1.31
N PHE A 271 -24.46 4.39 -2.13
CA PHE A 271 -23.66 5.26 -2.99
C PHE A 271 -23.99 5.23 -4.48
N ARG A 272 -24.73 4.24 -5.01
CA ARG A 272 -24.97 4.06 -6.46
C ARG A 272 -25.38 5.31 -7.25
N ASN A 273 -26.01 6.29 -6.60
CA ASN A 273 -26.46 7.55 -7.21
C ASN A 273 -25.96 8.80 -6.45
N ARG A 274 -24.88 8.68 -5.69
CA ARG A 274 -24.40 9.72 -4.75
C ARG A 274 -22.92 10.03 -4.97
N GLN A 275 -22.57 10.34 -6.21
CA GLN A 275 -21.21 10.73 -6.56
C GLN A 275 -20.83 12.05 -5.90
N THR A 276 -19.57 12.12 -5.47
CA THR A 276 -18.91 13.31 -4.95
C THR A 276 -17.66 13.59 -5.79
N VAL A 277 -17.17 14.84 -5.79
CA VAL A 277 -15.93 15.21 -6.51
C VAL A 277 -14.72 14.50 -5.89
N LEU A 278 -14.62 14.48 -4.56
CA LEU A 278 -13.67 13.62 -3.86
C LEU A 278 -14.34 12.28 -3.60
N PRO A 279 -13.71 11.13 -3.94
CA PRO A 279 -14.29 9.84 -3.66
C PRO A 279 -14.44 9.63 -2.14
N ILE A 280 -15.49 8.93 -1.74
CA ILE A 280 -15.72 8.50 -0.35
C ILE A 280 -15.13 7.10 -0.19
N PHE A 281 -14.33 6.89 0.86
CA PHE A 281 -13.84 5.55 1.18
C PHE A 281 -15.00 4.66 1.62
N THR A 282 -15.18 3.51 0.98
CA THR A 282 -16.13 2.48 1.40
C THR A 282 -15.39 1.20 1.72
N GLY A 283 -15.62 0.66 2.91
CA GLY A 283 -14.91 -0.50 3.42
C GLY A 283 -15.81 -1.53 4.07
N ILE A 284 -15.42 -2.80 3.98
CA ILE A 284 -15.96 -3.87 4.83
C ILE A 284 -14.83 -4.37 5.70
N PHE A 285 -15.04 -4.38 7.01
CA PHE A 285 -14.09 -4.91 7.98
C PHE A 285 -14.73 -6.07 8.74
N ALA A 286 -14.13 -7.24 8.69
CA ALA A 286 -14.63 -8.39 9.43
C ALA A 286 -13.57 -8.99 10.34
N PHE A 287 -13.94 -9.43 11.54
CA PHE A 287 -12.98 -9.92 12.53
C PHE A 287 -12.49 -11.34 12.25
N GLU A 288 -13.36 -12.19 11.69
CA GLU A 288 -13.06 -13.60 11.41
C GLU A 288 -13.30 -13.96 9.94
N ASP A 289 -12.54 -14.92 9.41
CA ASP A 289 -12.77 -15.48 8.07
C ASP A 289 -13.68 -16.72 8.11
N ASN A 290 -14.67 -16.76 7.21
CA ASN A 290 -15.41 -17.98 6.86
C ASN A 290 -15.72 -18.05 5.35
N LEU A 291 -14.98 -17.30 4.53
CA LEU A 291 -15.12 -17.30 3.09
C LEU A 291 -14.00 -18.14 2.46
N GLY A 292 -12.79 -18.06 3.01
CA GLY A 292 -11.64 -18.86 2.63
C GLY A 292 -10.73 -18.20 1.59
N GLY A 293 -10.38 -16.92 1.81
CA GLY A 293 -9.28 -16.25 1.13
C GLY A 293 -9.63 -15.10 0.17
N SER A 294 -8.62 -14.31 -0.18
CA SER A 294 -8.74 -13.10 -1.01
C SER A 294 -9.29 -13.35 -2.41
N ALA A 295 -8.89 -14.46 -3.07
CA ALA A 295 -9.39 -14.81 -4.40
C ALA A 295 -10.91 -15.07 -4.41
N LYS A 296 -11.45 -15.66 -3.35
CA LYS A 296 -12.90 -15.87 -3.20
C LYS A 296 -13.62 -14.56 -2.95
N VAL A 297 -13.10 -13.69 -2.08
CA VAL A 297 -13.64 -12.31 -1.88
C VAL A 297 -13.73 -11.59 -3.22
N ALA A 298 -12.63 -11.56 -3.99
CA ALA A 298 -12.59 -10.90 -5.28
C ALA A 298 -13.60 -11.51 -6.27
N GLY A 299 -13.74 -12.84 -6.29
CA GLY A 299 -14.76 -13.53 -7.08
C GLY A 299 -16.20 -13.18 -6.67
N VAL A 300 -16.49 -13.05 -5.37
CA VAL A 300 -17.80 -12.62 -4.87
C VAL A 300 -18.09 -11.17 -5.29
N MET A 301 -17.13 -10.26 -5.14
CA MET A 301 -17.26 -8.86 -5.56
C MET A 301 -17.54 -8.76 -7.06
N ARG A 302 -16.78 -9.47 -7.91
CA ARG A 302 -17.02 -9.52 -9.36
C ARG A 302 -18.43 -9.99 -9.70
N ARG A 303 -18.87 -11.11 -9.12
CA ARG A 303 -20.23 -11.63 -9.34
C ARG A 303 -21.32 -10.69 -8.83
N PHE A 304 -21.07 -9.98 -7.73
CA PHE A 304 -22.01 -9.00 -7.18
C PHE A 304 -22.23 -7.84 -8.15
N TYR A 305 -21.15 -7.26 -8.69
CA TYR A 305 -21.21 -6.13 -9.61
C TYR A 305 -21.65 -6.50 -11.03
N ALA A 306 -21.41 -7.73 -11.46
CA ALA A 306 -21.95 -8.26 -12.71
C ALA A 306 -23.45 -8.62 -12.64
N GLY A 307 -24.04 -8.62 -11.44
CA GLY A 307 -25.45 -8.95 -11.23
C GLY A 307 -26.37 -7.74 -11.13
N THR A 308 -27.64 -8.02 -10.84
CA THR A 308 -28.70 -7.03 -10.60
C THR A 308 -29.09 -6.96 -9.13
N ASP A 309 -29.73 -5.87 -8.72
CA ASP A 309 -30.29 -5.67 -7.39
C ASP A 309 -31.35 -6.72 -7.00
N ARG A 310 -31.94 -6.60 -5.81
CA ARG A 310 -32.92 -7.59 -5.32
C ARG A 310 -34.17 -7.69 -6.19
N THR A 311 -34.50 -6.64 -6.94
CA THR A 311 -35.66 -6.61 -7.83
C THR A 311 -35.37 -7.21 -9.20
N GLY A 312 -34.09 -7.38 -9.53
CA GLY A 312 -33.65 -7.77 -10.87
C GLY A 312 -33.67 -6.64 -11.89
N LEU A 313 -34.09 -5.43 -11.51
CA LEU A 313 -34.32 -4.32 -12.44
C LEU A 313 -33.12 -3.41 -12.63
N ILE A 314 -32.24 -3.32 -11.63
CA ILE A 314 -31.11 -2.38 -11.64
C ILE A 314 -29.80 -3.16 -11.64
N GLU A 315 -29.00 -2.99 -12.70
CA GLU A 315 -27.64 -3.53 -12.75
C GLU A 315 -26.76 -2.88 -11.69
N ARG A 316 -25.92 -3.69 -11.04
CA ARG A 316 -24.98 -3.21 -10.01
C ARG A 316 -23.66 -2.67 -10.58
N ARG A 317 -23.58 -2.49 -11.89
CA ARG A 317 -22.41 -1.94 -12.58
C ARG A 317 -22.06 -0.56 -12.02
N HIS A 318 -20.75 -0.26 -11.95
CA HIS A 318 -20.30 1.06 -11.46
C HIS A 318 -20.79 2.14 -12.43
N GLY A 319 -21.54 3.13 -11.92
CA GLY A 319 -22.02 4.24 -12.75
C GLY A 319 -20.95 5.31 -13.01
N TYR A 320 -19.96 5.40 -12.12
CA TYR A 320 -18.90 6.40 -12.12
C TYR A 320 -17.63 5.84 -11.47
N LEU A 321 -16.50 6.56 -11.57
CA LEU A 321 -15.21 6.15 -11.01
C LEU A 321 -15.27 6.10 -9.46
N TRP A 322 -14.71 5.05 -8.84
CA TRP A 322 -14.79 4.80 -7.38
C TRP A 322 -16.21 4.58 -6.83
N ALA A 323 -17.16 4.15 -7.67
CA ALA A 323 -18.50 3.78 -7.20
C ALA A 323 -18.56 2.43 -6.44
N GLY A 324 -17.49 1.63 -6.50
CA GLY A 324 -17.40 0.32 -5.84
C GLY A 324 -16.84 0.39 -4.42
N ILE A 325 -16.62 -0.79 -3.86
CA ILE A 325 -16.05 -0.96 -2.51
C ILE A 325 -14.53 -0.95 -2.57
N ASN A 326 -13.95 0.00 -1.84
CA ASN A 326 -12.52 0.28 -1.94
C ASN A 326 -11.67 -0.73 -1.18
N ALA A 327 -12.19 -1.33 -0.10
CA ALA A 327 -11.45 -2.31 0.68
C ALA A 327 -12.35 -3.33 1.40
N VAL A 328 -11.94 -4.59 1.42
CA VAL A 328 -12.49 -5.67 2.26
C VAL A 328 -11.35 -6.26 3.07
N CYS A 329 -11.40 -6.11 4.39
CA CYS A 329 -10.34 -6.52 5.31
C CYS A 329 -10.84 -7.60 6.26
N VAL A 330 -10.06 -8.66 6.40
CA VAL A 330 -10.14 -9.60 7.51
C VAL A 330 -8.75 -9.66 8.15
N PRO A 331 -8.57 -9.14 9.38
CA PRO A 331 -7.29 -9.14 10.06
C PRO A 331 -6.68 -10.53 10.08
N ARG A 332 -5.35 -10.62 9.93
CA ARG A 332 -4.58 -11.87 9.85
C ARG A 332 -4.83 -12.80 8.67
N HIS A 333 -5.81 -12.48 7.83
CA HIS A 333 -6.18 -13.33 6.71
C HIS A 333 -5.90 -12.66 5.38
N TYR A 334 -6.52 -11.51 5.11
CA TYR A 334 -6.37 -10.84 3.82
C TYR A 334 -6.94 -9.41 3.82
N LEU A 335 -6.44 -8.60 2.89
CA LEU A 335 -7.05 -7.34 2.46
C LEU A 335 -7.19 -7.35 0.94
N VAL A 336 -8.43 -7.20 0.45
CA VAL A 336 -8.74 -6.99 -0.97
C VAL A 336 -9.10 -5.53 -1.20
N ARG A 337 -8.61 -4.92 -2.28
CA ARG A 337 -8.85 -3.52 -2.63
C ARG A 337 -9.30 -3.36 -4.06
N GLU A 338 -10.13 -2.36 -4.30
CA GLU A 338 -10.40 -1.85 -5.63
C GLU A 338 -9.39 -0.76 -6.01
N ARG A 339 -8.94 -0.79 -7.26
CA ARG A 339 -7.98 0.17 -7.81
C ARG A 339 -8.35 0.60 -9.21
N TYR A 340 -7.97 1.83 -9.52
CA TYR A 340 -7.92 2.38 -10.86
C TYR A 340 -6.48 2.74 -11.19
N SER A 341 -6.04 2.36 -12.38
CA SER A 341 -4.73 2.70 -12.93
C SER A 341 -4.91 3.61 -14.14
N VAL A 342 -4.05 4.62 -14.26
CA VAL A 342 -4.00 5.49 -15.44
C VAL A 342 -3.57 4.65 -16.64
N THR A 343 -4.25 4.82 -17.77
CA THR A 343 -3.93 4.17 -19.03
C THR A 343 -3.24 5.17 -19.97
N THR A 344 -2.41 4.68 -20.88
CA THR A 344 -1.68 5.50 -21.87
C THR A 344 -2.15 5.26 -23.30
N ASP A 345 -3.08 4.33 -23.50
CA ASP A 345 -3.60 3.88 -24.79
C ASP A 345 -4.93 4.56 -25.17
N GLY A 346 -5.31 5.63 -24.46
CA GLY A 346 -6.56 6.35 -24.69
C GLY A 346 -7.82 5.61 -24.26
N THR A 347 -7.69 4.50 -23.51
CA THR A 347 -8.84 3.76 -22.96
C THR A 347 -9.29 4.31 -21.61
N PHE A 348 -10.49 3.95 -21.16
CA PHE A 348 -10.92 4.29 -19.80
C PHE A 348 -10.11 3.53 -18.75
N PRO A 349 -9.72 4.18 -17.64
CA PRO A 349 -9.15 3.47 -16.49
C PRO A 349 -10.15 2.45 -15.96
N GLN A 350 -9.74 1.19 -15.90
CA GLN A 350 -10.61 0.07 -15.51
C GLN A 350 -10.55 -0.18 -13.99
N PRO A 351 -11.70 -0.42 -13.32
CA PRO A 351 -11.70 -0.89 -11.95
C PRO A 351 -11.16 -2.32 -11.89
N SER A 352 -10.21 -2.55 -10.99
CA SER A 352 -9.54 -3.84 -10.80
C SER A 352 -9.45 -4.17 -9.32
N LEU A 353 -9.39 -5.48 -9.03
CA LEU A 353 -9.20 -5.98 -7.67
C LEU A 353 -7.78 -6.48 -7.51
N SER A 354 -7.17 -6.17 -6.37
CA SER A 354 -5.93 -6.78 -5.93
C SER A 354 -6.01 -7.09 -4.43
N SER A 355 -5.26 -8.08 -3.98
CA SER A 355 -4.97 -8.24 -2.56
C SER A 355 -3.53 -7.91 -2.26
N VAL A 356 -3.19 -7.90 -0.98
CA VAL A 356 -1.82 -7.83 -0.51
C VAL A 356 -1.45 -9.13 0.18
N ALA A 357 -0.20 -9.57 -0.03
CA ALA A 357 0.43 -10.64 0.72
C ALA A 357 1.50 -10.04 1.63
N ASP A 358 1.53 -10.49 2.87
CA ASP A 358 2.53 -10.09 3.85
C ASP A 358 3.65 -11.12 3.94
N PRO A 359 4.85 -10.85 3.39
CA PRO A 359 5.95 -11.81 3.41
C PRO A 359 6.48 -12.09 4.83
N PHE A 360 6.17 -11.23 5.80
CA PHE A 360 6.63 -11.35 7.18
C PHE A 360 5.58 -11.93 8.13
N GLY A 361 4.30 -11.95 7.72
CA GLY A 361 3.21 -12.52 8.51
C GLY A 361 2.83 -11.73 9.76
N ASP A 362 3.06 -10.41 9.78
CA ASP A 362 2.80 -9.56 10.96
C ASP A 362 1.38 -9.00 11.02
N ASP A 363 0.51 -9.43 10.12
CA ASP A 363 -0.89 -9.01 10.06
C ASP A 363 -1.09 -7.50 9.89
N ALA A 364 -0.30 -6.88 9.01
CA ALA A 364 -0.38 -5.46 8.68
C ALA A 364 -1.66 -5.05 7.90
N TYR A 365 -2.58 -5.99 7.66
CA TYR A 365 -3.81 -5.76 6.88
C TYR A 365 -4.73 -4.72 7.51
N SER A 366 -4.93 -4.74 8.84
CA SER A 366 -5.78 -3.76 9.53
C SER A 366 -5.17 -2.36 9.46
N ALA A 367 -3.85 -2.25 9.67
CA ALA A 367 -3.14 -0.99 9.53
C ALA A 367 -3.22 -0.45 8.11
N LEU A 368 -3.12 -1.32 7.10
CA LEU A 368 -3.26 -0.92 5.71
C LEU A 368 -4.71 -0.51 5.37
N PHE A 369 -5.72 -1.18 5.93
CA PHE A 369 -7.11 -0.78 5.79
C PHE A 369 -7.32 0.64 6.34
N VAL A 370 -6.84 0.91 7.56
CA VAL A 370 -6.92 2.23 8.19
C VAL A 370 -6.11 3.28 7.43
N GLY A 371 -4.85 2.99 7.06
CA GLY A 371 -4.01 3.90 6.27
C GLY A 371 -4.63 4.22 4.91
N THR A 372 -5.28 3.23 4.28
CA THR A 372 -6.04 3.46 3.06
C THR A 372 -7.20 4.42 3.30
N LEU A 373 -8.01 4.21 4.35
CA LEU A 373 -9.09 5.13 4.73
C LEU A 373 -8.57 6.55 4.98
N LEU A 374 -7.49 6.68 5.77
CA LEU A 374 -6.89 7.99 6.09
C LEU A 374 -6.42 8.74 4.82
N SER A 375 -5.99 8.03 3.77
CA SER A 375 -5.59 8.67 2.50
C SER A 375 -6.74 9.39 1.79
N TYR A 376 -8.00 9.02 2.05
CA TYR A 376 -9.21 9.67 1.50
C TYR A 376 -9.62 10.93 2.27
N LEU A 377 -9.07 11.15 3.47
CA LEU A 377 -9.40 12.31 4.27
C LEU A 377 -8.70 13.54 3.71
N GLU A 378 -9.33 14.69 3.85
CA GLU A 378 -8.76 15.95 3.42
C GLU A 378 -7.85 16.53 4.50
N SER A 379 -6.65 16.95 4.10
CA SER A 379 -5.69 17.63 4.96
C SER A 379 -4.73 18.42 4.07
N SER A 380 -3.91 19.28 4.69
CA SER A 380 -2.86 19.97 3.93
C SER A 380 -1.90 18.96 3.30
N PRO A 381 -1.34 19.23 2.11
CA PRO A 381 -0.45 18.30 1.42
C PRO A 381 0.71 17.82 2.30
N ALA A 382 1.32 18.74 3.05
CA ALA A 382 2.41 18.43 4.00
C ALA A 382 1.96 17.48 5.12
N ALA A 383 0.82 17.74 5.77
CA ALA A 383 0.30 16.88 6.82
C ALA A 383 -0.08 15.50 6.27
N LYS A 384 -0.70 15.45 5.09
CA LYS A 384 -1.04 14.18 4.44
C LYS A 384 0.20 13.37 4.09
N ALA A 385 1.21 14.00 3.50
CA ALA A 385 2.47 13.33 3.16
C ALA A 385 3.13 12.73 4.41
N GLU A 386 3.14 13.47 5.53
CA GLU A 386 3.68 12.96 6.79
C GLU A 386 2.85 11.81 7.38
N ASN A 387 1.51 11.93 7.36
CA ASN A 387 0.63 10.84 7.80
C ASN A 387 0.82 9.57 6.95
N ASN A 388 1.01 9.72 5.63
CA ASN A 388 1.25 8.60 4.74
C ASN A 388 2.56 7.86 5.06
N LYS A 389 3.63 8.58 5.44
CA LYS A 389 4.90 7.97 5.91
C LYS A 389 4.71 7.11 7.16
N THR A 390 3.64 7.32 7.93
CA THR A 390 3.33 6.46 9.07
C THR A 390 3.03 5.03 8.61
N PHE A 391 2.30 4.88 7.50
CA PHE A 391 1.86 3.58 6.97
C PHE A 391 2.75 3.05 5.83
N GLU A 392 3.65 3.88 5.32
CA GLU A 392 4.56 3.53 4.22
C GLU A 392 5.41 2.27 4.47
N PRO A 393 6.00 2.04 5.66
CA PRO A 393 6.77 0.81 5.89
C PRO A 393 5.92 -0.46 5.78
N ALA A 394 4.67 -0.40 6.25
CA ALA A 394 3.72 -1.49 6.07
C ALA A 394 3.38 -1.68 4.59
N LEU A 395 3.14 -0.59 3.86
CA LEU A 395 2.81 -0.63 2.42
C LEU A 395 3.94 -1.20 1.55
N ARG A 396 5.19 -0.76 1.75
CA ARG A 396 6.34 -1.13 0.91
C ARG A 396 6.72 -2.60 1.05
N ALA A 397 6.46 -3.19 2.22
CA ALA A 397 6.77 -4.59 2.49
C ALA A 397 5.73 -5.56 1.90
N LEU A 398 4.57 -5.07 1.47
CA LEU A 398 3.48 -5.93 1.01
C LEU A 398 3.57 -6.19 -0.48
N GLU A 399 3.40 -7.44 -0.86
CA GLU A 399 3.38 -7.86 -2.26
C GLU A 399 1.95 -7.76 -2.80
N GLU A 400 1.78 -7.09 -3.94
CA GLU A 400 0.48 -6.97 -4.58
C GLU A 400 0.14 -8.23 -5.37
N VAL A 401 -1.03 -8.82 -5.09
CA VAL A 401 -1.54 -10.01 -5.76
C VAL A 401 -2.74 -9.61 -6.61
N PRO A 402 -2.61 -9.52 -7.94
CA PRO A 402 -3.70 -9.09 -8.81
C PRO A 402 -4.82 -10.14 -8.90
N HIS A 403 -6.08 -9.68 -8.86
CA HIS A 403 -7.28 -10.51 -9.08
C HIS A 403 -8.04 -10.14 -10.36
N GLY A 404 -7.48 -9.25 -11.18
CA GLY A 404 -8.00 -8.83 -12.48
C GLY A 404 -9.04 -7.70 -12.43
N GLN A 405 -9.55 -7.34 -13.60
CA GLN A 405 -10.58 -6.31 -13.76
C GLN A 405 -11.93 -6.78 -13.21
N ILE A 406 -12.74 -5.84 -12.69
CA ILE A 406 -14.10 -6.14 -12.23
C ILE A 406 -15.03 -6.40 -13.42
N PHE A 407 -14.85 -5.65 -14.50
CA PHE A 407 -15.68 -5.66 -15.70
C PHE A 407 -14.81 -5.77 -16.95
N THR A 408 -15.43 -6.18 -18.06
CA THR A 408 -14.83 -6.08 -19.39
C THR A 408 -15.30 -4.79 -20.06
N ASN A 409 -14.38 -3.97 -20.59
CA ASN A 409 -14.67 -2.73 -21.32
C ASN A 409 -15.62 -1.79 -20.57
N TRP A 410 -15.32 -1.53 -19.29
CA TRP A 410 -16.14 -0.64 -18.50
C TRP A 410 -15.87 0.83 -18.84
N GLN A 411 -16.94 1.61 -18.85
CA GLN A 411 -16.89 3.06 -18.97
C GLN A 411 -17.92 3.67 -18.01
N PRO A 412 -17.64 4.83 -17.42
CA PRO A 412 -18.60 5.54 -16.58
C PRO A 412 -19.79 5.98 -17.45
N THR A 413 -21.00 5.85 -16.90
CA THR A 413 -22.25 6.25 -17.56
C THR A 413 -22.83 7.52 -16.97
N ARG A 414 -22.25 7.99 -15.85
CA ARG A 414 -22.67 9.16 -15.11
C ARG A 414 -21.46 9.90 -14.60
N ALA A 415 -21.60 11.21 -14.50
CA ALA A 415 -20.65 12.10 -13.88
C ALA A 415 -21.41 13.27 -13.24
N LEU A 416 -20.92 13.73 -12.09
CA LEU A 416 -21.31 15.02 -11.54
C LEU A 416 -20.86 16.13 -12.49
N SER A 417 -21.61 17.23 -12.59
CA SER A 417 -21.34 18.33 -13.53
C SER A 417 -19.91 18.88 -13.45
N GLU A 418 -19.37 18.94 -12.25
CA GLU A 418 -18.05 19.45 -11.89
C GLU A 418 -16.92 18.57 -12.47
N ILE A 419 -17.21 17.30 -12.75
CA ILE A 419 -16.29 16.30 -13.29
C ILE A 419 -16.88 15.60 -14.53
N GLY A 420 -17.69 16.32 -15.29
CA GLY A 420 -18.36 15.82 -16.50
C GLY A 420 -17.39 15.26 -17.56
N ALA A 421 -16.14 15.74 -17.60
CA ALA A 421 -15.09 15.23 -18.49
C ALA A 421 -14.71 13.78 -18.21
N THR A 422 -15.04 13.23 -17.02
CA THR A 422 -14.81 11.80 -16.72
C THR A 422 -15.64 10.85 -17.58
N LEU A 423 -16.63 11.35 -18.33
CA LEU A 423 -17.33 10.57 -19.37
C LEU A 423 -16.49 10.36 -20.64
N HIS A 424 -15.27 10.90 -20.68
CA HIS A 424 -14.29 10.70 -21.74
C HIS A 424 -13.00 10.08 -21.17
N PRO A 425 -12.26 9.27 -21.95
CA PRO A 425 -11.06 8.59 -21.46
C PRO A 425 -10.00 9.53 -20.87
N ASP A 426 -9.71 10.66 -21.54
CA ASP A 426 -8.70 11.62 -21.09
C ASP A 426 -9.08 12.26 -19.76
N GLY A 427 -10.33 12.71 -19.64
CA GLY A 427 -10.85 13.29 -18.40
C GLY A 427 -10.95 12.27 -17.26
N ALA A 428 -11.26 11.01 -17.57
CA ALA A 428 -11.24 9.92 -16.60
C ALA A 428 -9.83 9.62 -16.09
N ASN A 429 -8.83 9.59 -16.98
CA ASN A 429 -7.43 9.39 -16.62
C ASN A 429 -6.87 10.55 -15.81
N GLU A 430 -7.21 11.79 -16.18
CA GLU A 430 -6.83 12.98 -15.41
C GLU A 430 -7.48 12.96 -14.02
N TYR A 431 -8.77 12.62 -13.92
CA TYR A 431 -9.42 12.48 -12.61
C TYR A 431 -8.74 11.40 -11.75
N VAL A 432 -8.43 10.23 -12.31
CA VAL A 432 -7.71 9.16 -11.60
C VAL A 432 -6.35 9.65 -11.10
N ARG A 433 -5.61 10.41 -11.92
CA ARG A 433 -4.33 11.01 -11.56
C ARG A 433 -4.49 12.00 -10.40
N GLN A 434 -5.43 12.93 -10.49
CA GLN A 434 -5.71 13.92 -9.44
C GLN A 434 -6.11 13.26 -8.12
N VAL A 435 -6.92 12.20 -8.16
CA VAL A 435 -7.28 11.41 -6.96
C VAL A 435 -6.05 10.72 -6.36
N HIS A 436 -5.15 10.15 -7.18
CA HIS A 436 -3.91 9.55 -6.69
C HIS A 436 -2.98 10.60 -6.07
N ASP A 437 -2.86 11.78 -6.68
CA ASP A 437 -2.07 12.88 -6.13
C ASP A 437 -2.65 13.41 -4.82
N PHE A 438 -3.96 13.57 -4.73
CA PHE A 438 -4.66 13.91 -3.49
C PHE A 438 -4.39 12.87 -2.40
N ARG A 439 -4.48 11.58 -2.71
CA ARG A 439 -4.24 10.50 -1.73
C ARG A 439 -2.79 10.41 -1.30
N ALA A 440 -1.86 10.75 -2.19
CA ALA A 440 -0.43 10.77 -1.90
C ALA A 440 0.03 12.03 -1.14
N GLY A 441 -0.83 13.04 -0.96
CA GLY A 441 -0.45 14.32 -0.35
C GLY A 441 0.33 15.23 -1.30
N ARG A 442 0.19 15.05 -2.62
CA ARG A 442 0.75 15.93 -3.66
C ARG A 442 -0.24 17.00 -4.15
N ALA A 443 -1.52 16.85 -3.81
CA ALA A 443 -2.59 17.76 -4.21
C ALA A 443 -3.60 17.97 -3.06
N THR A 444 -4.38 19.04 -3.12
CA THR A 444 -5.47 19.34 -2.16
C THR A 444 -6.81 18.83 -2.68
N GLY A 445 -7.81 18.75 -1.80
CA GLY A 445 -9.17 18.35 -2.20
C GLY A 445 -9.74 19.23 -3.30
N ASP A 446 -9.57 20.55 -3.18
CA ASP A 446 -10.08 21.56 -4.12
C ASP A 446 -9.50 21.46 -5.54
N THR A 447 -8.31 20.86 -5.69
CA THR A 447 -7.70 20.66 -7.01
C THR A 447 -8.27 19.45 -7.74
N VAL A 448 -8.91 18.52 -7.03
CA VAL A 448 -9.59 17.38 -7.65
C VAL A 448 -10.84 17.88 -8.36
N GLY A 449 -10.98 17.53 -9.63
CA GLY A 449 -12.05 18.04 -10.49
C GLY A 449 -11.72 19.33 -11.23
N TYR A 450 -10.58 19.97 -10.94
CA TYR A 450 -10.19 21.18 -11.66
C TYR A 450 -9.94 20.87 -13.14
N GLY A 451 -10.56 21.67 -14.03
CA GLY A 451 -10.48 21.48 -15.49
C GLY A 451 -11.27 20.27 -16.02
N LEU A 452 -12.11 19.63 -15.19
CA LEU A 452 -12.87 18.45 -15.58
C LEU A 452 -14.36 18.72 -15.82
N ARG A 453 -14.76 19.98 -15.99
CA ARG A 453 -16.14 20.31 -16.39
C ARG A 453 -16.38 19.98 -17.86
N SER A 454 -17.61 19.60 -18.20
CA SER A 454 -18.01 19.38 -19.59
C SER A 454 -17.79 20.67 -20.41
N GLY A 455 -16.97 20.60 -21.47
CA GLY A 455 -16.63 21.74 -22.33
C GLY A 455 -15.24 22.34 -22.11
N ASP A 456 -14.56 22.03 -21.00
CA ASP A 456 -13.18 22.46 -20.74
C ASP A 456 -12.12 21.55 -21.39
N ALA A 457 -12.53 20.35 -21.82
CA ALA A 457 -11.69 19.47 -22.63
C ALA A 457 -11.35 20.19 -23.93
N ARG A 458 -10.14 20.78 -23.99
CA ARG A 458 -9.54 21.25 -25.23
C ARG A 458 -9.59 20.08 -26.21
N VAL A 459 -10.53 20.12 -27.15
CA VAL A 459 -10.46 19.31 -28.36
C VAL A 459 -9.09 19.62 -28.96
N PRO A 460 -8.20 18.62 -29.13
CA PRO A 460 -6.95 18.86 -29.83
C PRO A 460 -7.28 19.43 -31.21
N GLU A 461 -6.69 20.59 -31.54
CA GLU A 461 -6.95 21.35 -32.78
C GLU A 461 -6.70 20.55 -34.07
N ASP A 462 -6.10 19.37 -33.99
CA ASP A 462 -5.74 18.54 -35.14
C ASP A 462 -6.87 17.67 -35.71
N SER A 463 -8.10 17.75 -35.16
CA SER A 463 -9.27 17.02 -35.67
C SER A 463 -10.18 17.84 -36.60
N ARG A 464 -9.78 19.06 -36.99
CA ARG A 464 -10.51 19.91 -37.95
C ARG A 464 -9.90 19.95 -39.36
N LYS A 465 -9.14 18.92 -39.73
CA LYS A 465 -8.74 18.70 -41.12
C LYS A 465 -8.89 17.22 -41.46
N GLU A 466 -10.12 16.85 -41.85
CA GLU A 466 -10.42 15.97 -42.98
C GLU A 466 -11.91 16.02 -43.31
#